data_AF-A0A523RD99-F1
#
_entry.id   AF-A0A523RD99-F1
#
_cell.length_a   1.000
_cell.length_b   1.000
_cell.length_c   1.000
_cell.angle_alpha   90.00
_cell.angle_beta   90.00
_cell.angle_gamma   90.00
#
_symmetry.space_group_name_H-M   'P 1'
#
loop_
_entity.id
_entity.type
_entity.pdbx_description
1 polymer ?
#
loop_
_entity_poly.entity_id
_entity_poly.type
_entity_poly.pdbx_seq_one_letter_code
_entity_poly.pdbx_strand_id
1 'polypeptide(L)'
;MVDKTIKEIKPQLESALAHFEEGLGALRTGRANPSLVEGVSVDCYGTKTPLKQIANVHAPDARSIVVQPWDKSNLKAIEKAISESELGLTCQNDGEAIRVNLPDLTEERRKELTKVLNQKIEEA
;
A
#
# COMPACT_ATOMS: atom_id res chain seq x y z
N MET A 1 18.64 -25.23 29.22
CA MET A 1 18.99 -23.80 29.31
C MET A 1 18.99 -23.17 27.91
N VAL A 2 19.63 -23.80 26.93
CA VAL A 2 19.64 -23.39 25.51
C VAL A 2 18.22 -23.33 24.88
N ASP A 3 17.36 -24.32 25.13
CA ASP A 3 15.99 -24.32 24.56
C ASP A 3 15.09 -23.19 25.06
N LYS A 4 15.37 -22.66 26.27
CA LYS A 4 14.63 -21.53 26.84
C LYS A 4 14.99 -20.24 26.11
N THR A 5 16.29 -20.03 25.87
CA THR A 5 16.82 -18.89 25.12
C THR A 5 16.36 -18.91 23.66
N ILE A 6 16.32 -20.09 23.02
CA ILE A 6 15.80 -20.22 21.65
C ILE A 6 14.30 -19.86 21.61
N LYS A 7 13.51 -20.29 22.60
CA LYS A 7 12.07 -19.95 22.68
C LYS A 7 11.80 -18.47 22.92
N GLU A 8 12.68 -17.75 23.60
CA GLU A 8 12.54 -16.31 23.85
C GLU A 8 12.97 -15.46 22.65
N ILE A 9 14.00 -15.88 21.90
CA ILE A 9 14.51 -15.14 20.74
C ILE A 9 13.64 -15.36 19.50
N LYS A 10 13.04 -16.54 19.33
CA LYS A 10 12.19 -16.87 18.17
C LYS A 10 11.07 -15.84 17.91
N PRO A 11 10.24 -15.45 18.90
CA PRO A 11 9.19 -14.45 18.67
C PRO A 11 9.73 -13.05 18.37
N GLN A 12 10.92 -12.70 18.88
CA GLN A 12 11.57 -11.43 18.55
C GLN A 12 12.04 -11.41 17.09
N LEU A 13 12.62 -12.51 16.62
CA LEU A 13 12.99 -12.69 15.21
C LEU A 13 11.76 -12.69 14.29
N GLU A 14 10.69 -13.38 14.67
CA GLU A 14 9.43 -13.40 13.91
C GLU A 14 8.81 -12.00 13.83
N SER A 15 8.87 -11.22 14.91
CA SER A 15 8.41 -9.83 14.92
C SER A 15 9.26 -8.92 14.03
N ALA A 16 10.59 -9.10 14.02
CA ALA A 16 11.48 -8.33 13.14
C ALA A 16 11.23 -8.67 11.66
N LEU A 17 11.05 -9.96 11.35
CA LEU A 17 10.67 -10.42 10.01
C LEU A 17 9.33 -9.84 9.55
N ALA A 18 8.32 -9.86 10.42
CA ALA A 18 7.01 -9.30 10.12
C ALA A 18 7.10 -7.79 9.83
N HIS A 19 7.89 -7.05 10.61
CA HIS A 19 8.08 -5.62 10.40
C HIS A 19 8.79 -5.32 9.08
N PHE A 20 9.79 -6.14 8.72
CA PHE A 20 10.49 -6.05 7.46
C PHE A 20 9.57 -6.35 6.27
N GLU A 21 8.77 -7.41 6.34
CA GLU A 21 7.80 -7.78 5.30
C GLU A 21 6.74 -6.68 5.08
N GLU A 22 6.25 -6.06 6.15
CA GLU A 22 5.30 -4.95 6.07
C GLU A 22 5.94 -3.70 5.44
N GLY A 23 7.18 -3.40 5.81
CA GLY A 23 7.97 -2.31 5.24
C GLY A 23 8.28 -2.48 3.75
N LEU A 24 8.44 -3.74 3.29
CA LEU A 24 8.60 -4.12 1.88
C LEU A 24 7.28 -4.09 1.11
N GLY A 25 6.16 -4.49 1.74
CA GLY A 25 4.83 -4.44 1.12
C GLY A 25 4.39 -3.03 0.75
N ALA A 26 4.85 -2.02 1.50
CA ALA A 26 4.65 -0.61 1.20
C ALA A 26 5.51 -0.09 0.04
N LEU A 27 6.51 -0.86 -0.43
CA LEU A 27 7.37 -0.43 -1.54
C LEU A 27 6.68 -0.72 -2.88
N ARG A 28 6.62 0.29 -3.74
CA ARG A 28 6.05 0.17 -5.08
C ARG A 28 6.93 -0.70 -5.96
N THR A 29 6.61 -1.99 -6.03
CA THR A 29 7.14 -2.86 -7.08
C THR A 29 6.43 -2.55 -8.40
N GLY A 30 7.03 -2.85 -9.55
CA GLY A 30 6.39 -2.64 -10.86
C GLY A 30 5.10 -3.45 -11.10
N ARG A 31 4.61 -4.18 -10.08
CA ARG A 31 3.31 -4.83 -10.05
C ARG A 31 2.37 -4.06 -9.12
N ALA A 32 1.12 -3.92 -9.56
CA ALA A 32 0.01 -3.44 -8.76
C ALA A 32 -0.15 -4.30 -7.50
N ASN A 33 0.20 -3.73 -6.34
CA ASN A 33 -0.03 -4.35 -5.04
C ASN A 33 -1.14 -3.59 -4.30
N PRO A 34 -2.24 -4.24 -3.91
CA PRO A 34 -3.31 -3.63 -3.10
C PRO A 34 -2.80 -2.90 -1.84
N SER A 35 -1.77 -3.44 -1.18
CA SER A 35 -1.18 -2.84 0.03
C SER A 35 -0.70 -1.39 -0.15
N LEU A 36 -0.38 -0.97 -1.38
CA LEU A 36 0.05 0.40 -1.68
C LEU A 36 -1.05 1.44 -1.45
N VAL A 37 -2.31 1.06 -1.69
CA VAL A 37 -3.45 1.98 -1.64
C VAL A 37 -4.25 1.78 -0.33
N GLU A 38 -4.15 0.60 0.30
CA GLU A 38 -4.81 0.29 1.58
C GLU A 38 -4.45 1.26 2.72
N GLY A 39 -3.22 1.80 2.73
CA GLY A 39 -2.73 2.75 3.73
C GLY A 39 -3.15 4.21 3.49
N VAL A 40 -3.78 4.53 2.36
CA VAL A 40 -4.23 5.89 2.06
C VAL A 40 -5.37 6.26 3.01
N SER A 41 -5.21 7.37 3.73
CA SER A 41 -6.25 7.92 4.59
C SER A 41 -7.27 8.69 3.76
N VAL A 42 -8.53 8.26 3.80
CA VAL A 42 -9.64 8.92 3.12
C VAL A 42 -10.45 9.69 4.14
N ASP A 43 -10.82 10.93 3.80
CA ASP A 43 -11.69 11.73 4.65
C ASP A 43 -13.15 11.35 4.40
N CYS A 44 -13.70 10.51 5.28
CA CYS A 44 -15.08 10.07 5.22
C CYS A 44 -15.87 10.84 6.30
N TYR A 45 -16.78 11.71 5.87
CA TYR A 45 -17.62 12.53 6.75
C TYR A 45 -16.85 13.32 7.83
N GLY A 46 -15.64 13.80 7.51
CA GLY A 46 -14.79 14.58 8.42
C GLY A 46 -13.92 13.74 9.36
N THR A 47 -13.87 12.42 9.17
CA THR A 47 -12.96 11.52 9.87
C THR A 47 -12.02 10.83 8.88
N LYS A 48 -10.72 10.94 9.16
CA LYS A 48 -9.68 10.22 8.41
C LYS A 48 -9.75 8.73 8.72
N THR A 49 -10.17 7.95 7.75
CA THR A 49 -10.32 6.50 7.85
C THR A 49 -9.47 5.82 6.78
N PRO A 50 -8.76 4.72 7.10
CA PRO A 50 -7.93 4.04 6.12
C PRO A 50 -8.80 3.39 5.04
N LEU A 51 -8.35 3.45 3.78
CA LEU A 51 -9.11 2.95 2.63
C LEU A 51 -9.55 1.49 2.80
N LYS A 52 -8.72 0.67 3.43
CA LYS A 52 -8.99 -0.75 3.75
C LYS A 52 -10.32 -0.99 4.47
N GLN A 53 -10.80 -0.03 5.26
CA GLN A 53 -12.05 -0.17 6.02
C GLN A 53 -13.28 0.29 5.23
N ILE A 54 -13.10 1.11 4.19
CA ILE A 54 -14.18 1.78 3.46
C ILE A 54 -14.40 1.14 2.08
N ALA A 55 -13.40 0.42 1.56
CA ALA A 55 -13.44 -0.19 0.25
C ALA A 55 -12.73 -1.54 0.23
N ASN A 56 -13.19 -2.42 -0.66
CA ASN A 56 -12.47 -3.61 -1.05
C ASN A 56 -11.44 -3.27 -2.13
N VAL A 57 -10.17 -3.56 -1.87
CA VAL A 57 -9.05 -3.26 -2.79
C VAL A 57 -8.55 -4.58 -3.37
N HIS A 58 -8.54 -4.68 -4.70
CA HIS A 58 -8.01 -5.86 -5.38
C HIS A 58 -7.27 -5.44 -6.66
N ALA A 59 -6.29 -6.22 -7.09
CA ALA A 59 -5.52 -5.94 -8.31
C ALA A 59 -5.90 -6.97 -9.40
N PRO A 60 -6.85 -6.66 -10.29
CA PRO A 60 -7.22 -7.58 -11.38
C PRO A 60 -6.11 -7.72 -12.43
N ASP A 61 -5.31 -6.67 -12.63
CA ASP A 61 -4.17 -6.67 -13.54
C ASP A 61 -2.90 -6.24 -12.82
N ALA A 62 -1.75 -6.68 -13.34
CA ALA A 62 -0.44 -6.31 -12.81
C ALA A 62 -0.14 -4.79 -12.84
N ARG A 63 -0.98 -3.98 -13.50
CA ARG A 63 -0.81 -2.53 -13.65
C ARG A 63 -2.02 -1.70 -13.20
N SER A 64 -3.11 -2.35 -12.79
CA SER A 64 -4.29 -1.65 -12.31
C SER A 64 -4.78 -2.22 -10.98
N ILE A 65 -5.11 -1.32 -10.07
CA ILE A 65 -5.75 -1.64 -8.80
C ILE A 65 -7.18 -1.16 -8.89
N VAL A 66 -8.12 -2.01 -8.51
CA VAL A 66 -9.54 -1.66 -8.43
C VAL A 66 -9.91 -1.52 -6.97
N VAL A 67 -10.45 -0.35 -6.64
CA VAL A 67 -10.96 0.02 -5.33
C VAL A 67 -12.48 0.08 -5.45
N GLN A 68 -13.15 -0.89 -4.83
CA GLN A 68 -14.61 -0.96 -4.82
C GLN A 68 -15.12 -0.53 -3.44
N PRO A 69 -15.67 0.69 -3.31
CA PRO A 69 -16.20 1.16 -2.04
C PRO A 69 -17.48 0.41 -1.64
N TRP A 70 -17.69 0.26 -0.33
CA TRP A 70 -18.94 -0.28 0.20
C TRP A 70 -20.12 0.69 0.01
N ASP A 71 -19.83 2.00 0.00
CA ASP A 71 -20.80 3.05 -0.24
C ASP A 71 -20.35 3.97 -1.40
N LYS A 72 -21.22 4.11 -2.40
CA LYS A 72 -21.00 4.94 -3.60
C LYS A 72 -20.91 6.43 -3.26
N SER A 73 -21.47 6.86 -2.14
CA SER A 73 -21.38 8.25 -1.68
C SER A 73 -19.92 8.70 -1.44
N ASN A 74 -19.05 7.76 -1.07
CA ASN A 74 -17.64 7.99 -0.76
C ASN A 74 -16.71 7.96 -1.98
N LEU A 75 -17.22 7.66 -3.19
CA LEU A 75 -16.40 7.60 -4.41
C LEU A 75 -15.58 8.88 -4.63
N LYS A 76 -16.22 10.06 -4.47
CA LYS A 76 -15.53 11.35 -4.66
C LYS A 76 -14.46 11.62 -3.60
N ALA A 77 -14.69 11.17 -2.37
CA ALA A 77 -13.73 11.34 -1.29
C ALA A 77 -12.50 10.44 -1.52
N ILE A 78 -12.73 9.19 -1.95
CA ILE A 78 -11.67 8.23 -2.28
C ILE A 78 -10.86 8.71 -3.49
N GLU A 79 -11.51 9.18 -4.55
CA GLU A 79 -10.85 9.70 -5.74
C GLU A 79 -9.92 10.88 -5.39
N LYS A 80 -10.39 11.81 -4.54
CA LYS A 80 -9.56 12.91 -4.04
C LYS A 80 -8.41 12.42 -3.18
N ALA A 81 -8.65 11.52 -2.23
CA ALA A 81 -7.60 11.03 -1.34
C ALA A 81 -6.49 10.29 -2.11
N ILE A 82 -6.83 9.51 -3.14
CA ILE A 82 -5.84 8.83 -3.99
C ILE A 82 -5.10 9.84 -4.87
N SER A 83 -5.79 10.84 -5.43
CA SER A 83 -5.15 11.89 -6.25
C SER A 83 -4.25 12.82 -5.44
N GLU A 84 -4.59 13.09 -4.18
CA GLU A 84 -3.77 13.89 -3.24
C GLU A 84 -2.66 13.06 -2.60
N SER A 85 -2.73 11.72 -2.66
CA SER A 85 -1.68 10.88 -2.15
C SER A 85 -0.37 11.10 -2.91
N GLU A 86 0.74 11.09 -2.18
CA GLU A 86 2.11 11.27 -2.72
C GLU A 86 2.52 10.17 -3.72
N LEU A 87 1.65 9.19 -3.97
CA LEU A 87 1.87 8.07 -4.88
C LEU A 87 1.80 8.49 -6.36
N GLY A 88 1.18 9.65 -6.67
CA GLY A 88 1.09 10.18 -8.03
C GLY A 88 0.40 9.23 -9.00
N LEU A 89 -0.65 8.55 -8.54
CA LEU A 89 -1.40 7.56 -9.30
C LEU A 89 -2.56 8.21 -10.04
N THR A 90 -2.90 7.68 -11.22
CA THR A 90 -4.05 8.15 -11.97
C THR A 90 -5.28 7.33 -11.61
N CYS A 91 -6.33 8.02 -11.18
CA CYS A 91 -7.62 7.42 -10.85
C CYS A 91 -8.55 7.52 -12.07
N GLN A 92 -9.31 6.47 -12.34
CA GLN A 92 -10.38 6.45 -13.32
C GLN A 92 -11.64 5.94 -12.63
N ASN A 93 -12.71 6.73 -12.69
CA ASN A 93 -13.94 6.43 -12.00
C ASN A 93 -14.92 5.72 -12.95
N ASP A 94 -15.28 4.48 -12.64
CA ASP A 94 -16.25 3.68 -13.40
C ASP A 94 -17.68 3.83 -12.83
N GLY A 95 -17.89 4.73 -11.85
CA GLY A 95 -19.18 5.02 -11.21
C GLY A 95 -19.61 4.02 -10.13
N GLU A 96 -19.05 2.81 -10.14
CA GLU A 96 -19.24 1.79 -9.10
C GLU A 96 -17.92 1.38 -8.43
N ALA A 97 -16.81 1.49 -9.15
CA ALA A 97 -15.47 1.24 -8.65
C ALA A 97 -14.51 2.31 -9.17
N ILE A 98 -13.41 2.51 -8.45
CA ILE A 98 -12.31 3.39 -8.85
C ILE A 98 -11.16 2.52 -9.31
N ARG A 99 -10.75 2.68 -10.56
CA ARG A 99 -9.59 2.03 -11.14
C ARG A 99 -8.38 2.95 -11.02
N VAL A 100 -7.37 2.50 -10.31
CA VAL A 100 -6.10 3.20 -10.14
C VAL A 100 -5.07 2.56 -11.06
N ASN A 101 -4.60 3.31 -12.05
CA ASN A 101 -3.57 2.85 -12.97
C ASN A 101 -2.21 3.25 -12.43
N LEU A 102 -1.29 2.27 -12.35
CA LEU A 102 0.09 2.54 -11.96
C LEU A 102 0.87 2.99 -13.20
N PRO A 103 1.42 4.22 -13.23
CA PRO A 103 2.31 4.64 -14.30
C PRO A 103 3.58 3.77 -14.35
N ASP A 104 4.16 3.66 -15.56
CA ASP A 104 5.39 2.91 -15.78
C ASP A 104 6.53 3.48 -14.93
N LEU A 105 7.26 2.59 -14.26
CA LEU A 105 8.48 2.96 -13.55
C LEU A 105 9.57 3.30 -14.58
N THR A 106 9.84 4.59 -14.75
CA THR A 106 11.02 5.07 -15.49
C THR A 106 12.31 4.55 -14.84
N GLU A 107 13.41 4.47 -15.61
CA GLU A 107 14.71 4.03 -15.05
C GLU A 107 15.16 4.87 -13.86
N GLU A 108 14.88 6.17 -13.87
CA GLU A 108 15.21 7.10 -12.78
C GLU A 108 14.43 6.75 -11.51
N ARG A 109 13.11 6.52 -11.62
CA ARG A 109 12.28 6.12 -10.48
C ARG A 109 12.70 4.76 -9.91
N ARG A 110 13.14 3.83 -10.76
CA ARG A 110 13.71 2.54 -10.30
C ARG A 110 15.00 2.76 -9.49
N LYS A 111 15.90 3.64 -9.94
CA LYS A 111 17.14 3.96 -9.21
C LYS A 111 16.88 4.62 -7.86
N GLU A 112 15.88 5.50 -7.78
CA GLU A 112 15.46 6.10 -6.51
C GLU A 112 14.87 5.05 -5.56
N LEU A 113 13.97 4.19 -6.07
CA LEU A 113 13.38 3.11 -5.28
C LEU A 113 14.44 2.13 -4.76
N THR A 114 15.49 1.82 -5.54
CA THR A 114 16.60 0.98 -5.06
C THR A 114 17.39 1.64 -3.93
N LYS A 115 17.54 2.96 -3.92
CA LYS A 115 18.19 3.67 -2.81
C LYS A 115 17.36 3.62 -1.53
N VAL A 116 16.05 3.86 -1.65
CA VAL A 116 15.11 3.77 -0.52
C VAL A 116 15.02 2.34 0.01
N LEU A 117 15.03 1.35 -0.89
CA LEU A 117 15.09 -0.07 -0.51
C LEU A 117 16.34 -0.36 0.31
N ASN A 118 17.52 0.07 -0.16
CA ASN A 118 18.77 -0.17 0.56
C ASN A 118 18.77 0.50 1.94
N GLN A 119 18.22 1.71 2.07
CA GLN A 119 18.06 2.36 3.38
C GLN A 119 17.15 1.56 4.30
N LYS A 120 16.01 1.07 3.81
CA LYS A 120 15.08 0.23 4.59
C LYS A 120 15.68 -1.14 4.97
N ILE A 121 16.61 -1.67 4.18
CA ILE A 121 17.34 -2.91 4.51
C ILE A 121 18.34 -2.66 5.65
N GLU A 122 18.94 -1.48 5.72
CA GLU A 122 19.88 -1.13 6.81
C GLU A 122 19.17 -0.78 8.13
N GLU A 123 17.90 -0.36 8.09
CA GLU A 123 17.09 -0.03 9.27
C GLU A 123 16.43 -1.24 9.95
N ALA A 124 16.35 -2.38 9.27
CA ALA A 124 15.73 -3.62 9.75
C ALA A 124 16.74 -4.56 10.42
#